data_AF-A0A077JH10-F1
#
_entry.id   AF-A0A077JH10-F1
#
_cell.length_a   1.000
_cell.length_b   1.000
_cell.length_c   1.000
_cell.angle_alpha   90.00
_cell.angle_beta   90.00
_cell.angle_gamma   90.00
#
_symmetry.space_group_name_H-M   'P 1'
#
loop_
_entity.id
_entity.type
_entity.pdbx_description
1 polymer ?
#
loop_
_entity_poly.entity_id
_entity_poly.type
_entity_poly.pdbx_seq_one_letter_code
_entity_poly.pdbx_strand_id
1 'polypeptide(L)'
;MKKFIKLSLVYRLSLNLILGNFGALYAALPVEAADKIILKYSILRESVCISELSTLAKTGEISSSLNSYLKMANKQPEDLRRILNQNVNVDPVFLSKILKSFAGNFVLDKVGQVIHTPSRRADRESLRGALVTSALSDRNIQVIEILENYPTSEIHVDGDRLAGIYQQIDAVISYTPHLPF
;
A
#
# COMPACT_ATOMS: atom_id res chain seq x y z
N MET A 1 37.12 58.13 -26.08
CA MET A 1 37.15 57.27 -24.87
C MET A 1 35.78 56.91 -24.26
N LYS A 2 34.63 57.43 -24.74
CA LYS A 2 33.29 57.11 -24.15
C LYS A 2 32.55 55.91 -24.77
N LYS A 3 33.02 55.38 -25.91
CA LYS A 3 32.35 54.28 -26.64
C LYS A 3 32.68 52.88 -26.10
N PHE A 4 33.89 52.67 -25.58
CA PHE A 4 34.34 51.37 -25.05
C PHE A 4 33.74 51.00 -23.69
N ILE A 5 33.35 52.00 -22.89
CA ILE A 5 32.75 51.77 -21.56
C ILE A 5 31.29 51.28 -21.67
N LYS A 6 30.55 51.71 -22.70
CA LYS A 6 29.18 51.21 -22.92
C LYS A 6 29.16 49.75 -23.40
N LEU A 7 30.20 49.29 -24.09
CA LEU A 7 30.23 47.96 -24.70
C LEU A 7 30.39 46.84 -23.66
N SER A 8 31.20 47.04 -22.61
CA SER A 8 31.35 46.07 -21.52
C SER A 8 30.18 46.08 -20.53
N LEU A 9 29.44 47.19 -20.44
CA LEU A 9 28.26 47.30 -19.58
C LEU A 9 27.07 46.51 -20.16
N VAL A 10 26.84 46.61 -21.48
CA VAL A 10 25.76 45.85 -22.16
C VAL A 10 26.04 44.35 -22.10
N TYR A 11 27.31 43.94 -22.20
CA TYR A 11 27.71 42.52 -22.13
C TYR A 11 27.52 41.90 -20.74
N ARG A 12 27.72 42.69 -19.67
CA ARG A 12 27.45 42.26 -18.28
C ARG A 12 25.96 42.21 -17.97
N LEU A 13 25.14 43.05 -18.59
CA LEU A 13 23.68 43.00 -18.48
C LEU A 13 23.07 41.82 -19.27
N SER A 14 23.60 41.49 -20.45
CA SER A 14 23.16 40.32 -21.23
C SER A 14 23.58 38.99 -20.60
N LEU A 15 24.71 38.93 -19.88
CA LEU A 15 25.17 37.70 -19.22
C LEU A 15 24.30 37.33 -18.00
N ASN A 16 23.79 38.32 -17.26
CA ASN A 16 22.88 38.07 -16.12
C ASN A 16 21.47 37.67 -16.57
N LEU A 17 21.05 38.05 -17.78
CA LEU A 17 19.74 37.65 -18.32
C LEU A 17 19.71 36.17 -18.78
N ILE A 18 20.87 35.62 -19.18
CA ILE A 18 21.00 34.21 -19.59
C ILE A 18 21.17 33.28 -18.36
N LEU A 19 21.79 33.74 -17.27
CA LEU A 19 21.85 32.98 -16.01
C LEU A 19 20.57 33.05 -15.17
N GLY A 20 19.73 34.09 -15.35
CA GLY A 20 18.47 34.24 -14.61
C GLY A 20 17.32 33.33 -15.07
N ASN A 21 17.46 32.66 -16.23
CA ASN A 21 16.40 31.82 -16.80
C ASN A 21 16.56 30.30 -16.52
N PHE A 22 17.64 29.87 -15.87
CA PHE A 22 17.81 28.45 -15.51
C PHE A 22 17.16 28.07 -14.16
N GLY A 23 16.67 29.04 -13.38
CA GLY A 23 16.03 28.79 -12.08
C GLY A 23 14.52 28.53 -12.11
N ALA A 24 13.85 28.83 -13.23
CA ALA A 24 12.39 28.73 -13.36
C ALA A 24 11.90 27.39 -13.93
N LEU A 25 12.81 26.47 -14.23
CA LEU A 25 12.52 25.10 -14.68
C LEU A 25 12.85 24.05 -13.60
N TYR A 26 12.60 24.34 -12.33
CA TYR A 26 12.19 23.26 -11.42
C TYR A 26 10.73 22.96 -11.72
N ALA A 27 10.53 22.36 -12.90
CA ALA A 27 9.29 21.77 -13.31
C ALA A 27 8.78 20.92 -12.16
N ALA A 28 7.52 21.15 -11.79
CA ALA A 28 6.80 20.38 -10.80
C ALA A 28 7.13 18.90 -11.00
N LEU A 29 7.97 18.35 -10.11
CA LEU A 29 8.14 16.92 -10.04
C LEU A 29 6.72 16.37 -9.86
N PRO A 30 6.28 15.39 -10.66
CA PRO A 30 5.06 14.69 -10.34
C PRO A 30 5.23 14.22 -8.90
N VAL A 31 4.47 14.80 -7.97
CA VAL A 31 4.24 14.20 -6.67
C VAL A 31 3.55 12.91 -7.04
N GLU A 32 4.31 11.82 -7.08
CA GLU A 32 3.72 10.49 -7.12
C GLU A 32 2.80 10.43 -5.91
N ALA A 33 1.52 10.24 -6.18
CA ALA A 33 0.53 10.12 -5.14
C ALA A 33 0.98 8.95 -4.27
N ALA A 34 1.28 9.22 -3.00
CA ALA A 34 1.74 8.18 -2.09
C ALA A 34 0.71 7.06 -2.05
N ASP A 35 1.15 5.83 -2.29
CA ASP A 35 0.28 4.68 -2.23
C ASP A 35 -0.29 4.55 -0.81
N LYS A 36 -1.60 4.35 -0.72
CA LYS A 36 -2.33 4.45 0.55
C LYS A 36 -3.40 3.38 0.68
N ILE A 37 -3.68 3.04 1.93
CA ILE A 37 -4.75 2.13 2.31
C ILE A 37 -5.85 2.96 2.96
N ILE A 38 -7.07 2.78 2.46
CA ILE A 38 -8.29 3.35 3.00
C ILE A 38 -8.99 2.27 3.83
N LEU A 39 -8.84 2.38 5.14
CA LEU A 39 -9.50 1.52 6.12
C LEU A 39 -10.93 2.04 6.33
N LYS A 40 -11.92 1.21 6.04
CA LYS A 40 -13.34 1.52 6.27
C LYS A 40 -13.88 0.63 7.35
N TYR A 41 -14.40 1.22 8.42
CA TYR A 41 -15.06 0.48 9.49
C TYR A 41 -16.24 1.28 10.01
N SER A 42 -17.45 0.77 9.80
CA SER A 42 -18.71 1.45 10.05
C SER A 42 -18.72 2.84 9.37
N ILE A 43 -18.81 3.92 10.13
CA ILE A 43 -18.78 5.30 9.63
C ILE A 43 -17.35 5.86 9.46
N LEU A 44 -16.34 5.18 10.01
CA LEU A 44 -14.96 5.66 9.99
C LEU A 44 -14.29 5.33 8.66
N ARG A 45 -13.50 6.28 8.18
CA ARG A 45 -12.67 6.14 6.98
C ARG A 45 -11.31 6.75 7.25
N GLU A 46 -10.34 5.90 7.54
CA GLU A 46 -8.96 6.32 7.83
C GLU A 46 -8.06 6.02 6.63
N SER A 47 -7.10 6.92 6.37
CA SER A 47 -6.09 6.75 5.33
C SER A 47 -4.73 6.54 5.96
N VAL A 48 -4.05 5.48 5.55
CA VAL A 48 -2.70 5.11 6.03
C VAL A 48 -1.77 4.96 4.83
N CYS A 49 -0.60 5.59 4.87
CA CYS A 49 0.38 5.49 3.79
C CYS A 49 1.08 4.13 3.82
N ILE A 50 1.22 3.47 2.67
CA ILE A 50 1.92 2.19 2.57
C ILE A 50 3.40 2.35 2.91
N SER A 51 3.99 3.51 2.61
CA SER A 51 5.36 3.84 2.99
C SER A 51 5.58 3.84 4.51
N GLU A 52 4.61 4.31 5.31
CA GLU A 52 4.72 4.29 6.77
C GLU A 52 4.66 2.87 7.32
N LEU A 53 3.82 2.02 6.73
CA LEU A 53 3.77 0.59 7.06
C LEU A 53 5.07 -0.11 6.65
N SER A 54 5.64 0.27 5.51
CA SER A 54 6.91 -0.26 5.01
C SER A 54 8.07 0.10 5.93
N THR A 55 8.12 1.36 6.39
CA THR A 55 9.10 1.79 7.39
C THR A 55 8.96 0.99 8.69
N LEU A 56 7.74 0.86 9.22
CA LEU A 56 7.51 0.05 10.43
C LEU A 56 7.93 -1.41 10.23
N ALA A 57 7.60 -2.00 9.10
CA ALA A 57 7.97 -3.37 8.73
C ALA A 57 9.50 -3.55 8.71
N LYS A 58 10.19 -2.70 7.92
CA LYS A 58 11.62 -2.85 7.59
C LYS A 58 12.54 -2.36 8.72
N THR A 59 12.28 -1.19 9.29
CA THR A 59 13.17 -0.56 10.29
C THR A 59 12.65 -0.73 11.72
N GLY A 60 11.34 -0.94 11.90
CA GLY A 60 10.69 -0.89 13.21
C GLY A 60 10.34 0.52 13.67
N GLU A 61 10.65 1.54 12.88
CA GLU A 61 10.31 2.93 13.20
C GLU A 61 8.84 3.20 12.91
N ILE A 62 8.16 3.86 13.84
CA ILE A 62 6.75 4.20 13.72
C ILE A 62 6.55 5.70 13.50
N SER A 63 5.74 6.06 12.50
CA SER A 63 5.35 7.46 12.28
C SER A 63 4.36 7.94 13.35
N SER A 64 4.34 9.24 13.61
CA SER A 64 3.46 9.84 14.62
C SER A 64 1.97 9.61 14.33
N SER A 65 1.57 9.65 13.05
CA SER A 65 0.24 9.33 12.54
C SER A 65 -0.12 7.86 12.81
N LEU A 66 0.72 6.92 12.37
CA LEU A 66 0.48 5.49 12.57
C LEU A 66 0.41 5.12 14.05
N ASN A 67 1.27 5.73 14.89
CA ASN A 67 1.24 5.55 16.34
C ASN A 67 -0.08 6.03 16.96
N SER A 68 -0.63 7.14 16.46
CA SER A 68 -1.91 7.67 16.95
C SER A 68 -3.06 6.71 16.63
N TYR A 69 -3.10 6.16 15.41
CA TYR A 69 -4.10 5.16 15.02
C TYR A 69 -4.00 3.88 15.86
N LEU A 70 -2.78 3.37 16.09
CA LEU A 70 -2.59 2.15 16.90
C LEU A 70 -3.01 2.34 18.35
N LYS A 71 -2.71 3.51 18.95
CA LYS A 71 -3.18 3.85 20.30
C LYS A 71 -4.69 3.90 20.38
N MET A 72 -5.35 4.49 19.38
CA MET A 72 -6.82 4.53 19.32
C MET A 72 -7.41 3.13 19.17
N ALA A 73 -6.75 2.24 18.43
CA ALA A 73 -7.14 0.84 18.26
C ALA A 73 -6.72 -0.08 19.44
N ASN A 74 -6.04 0.46 20.47
CA ASN A 74 -5.45 -0.29 21.58
C ASN A 74 -4.55 -1.47 21.09
N LYS A 75 -3.73 -1.20 20.07
CA LYS A 75 -2.78 -2.16 19.48
C LYS A 75 -1.33 -1.70 19.67
N GLN A 76 -0.42 -2.66 19.81
CA GLN A 76 1.01 -2.38 19.90
C GLN A 76 1.63 -2.29 18.50
N PRO A 77 2.60 -1.39 18.26
CA PRO A 77 3.36 -1.31 17.02
C PRO A 77 4.01 -2.64 16.61
N GLU A 78 4.51 -3.39 17.59
CA GLU A 78 5.20 -4.66 17.34
C GLU A 78 4.25 -5.75 16.82
N ASP A 79 2.98 -5.73 17.23
CA ASP A 79 1.98 -6.67 16.71
C ASP A 79 1.68 -6.38 15.25
N LEU A 80 1.53 -5.10 14.88
CA LEU A 80 1.36 -4.71 13.48
C LEU A 80 2.59 -5.09 12.66
N ARG A 81 3.80 -4.80 13.17
CA ARG A 81 5.05 -5.17 12.51
C ARG A 81 5.15 -6.67 12.26
N ARG A 82 4.78 -7.51 13.25
CA ARG A 82 4.77 -8.97 13.11
C ARG A 82 3.83 -9.42 12.00
N ILE A 83 2.65 -8.81 11.90
CA ILE A 83 1.68 -9.13 10.84
C ILE A 83 2.22 -8.71 9.47
N LEU A 84 2.78 -7.50 9.37
CA LEU A 84 3.33 -6.97 8.11
C LEU A 84 4.48 -7.82 7.57
N ASN A 85 5.34 -8.34 8.46
CA ASN A 85 6.47 -9.21 8.15
C ASN A 85 6.13 -10.71 8.27
N GLN A 86 4.85 -11.08 8.28
CA GLN A 86 4.48 -12.49 8.34
C GLN A 86 4.90 -13.18 7.04
N ASN A 87 5.89 -14.06 7.13
CA ASN A 87 6.46 -14.76 5.99
C ASN A 87 5.67 -16.03 5.64
N VAL A 88 5.34 -16.18 4.36
CA VAL A 88 4.82 -17.42 3.79
C VAL A 88 5.72 -17.85 2.64
N ASN A 89 6.41 -18.97 2.81
CA ASN A 89 7.23 -19.53 1.73
C ASN A 89 6.33 -20.20 0.69
N VAL A 90 6.47 -19.80 -0.57
CA VAL A 90 5.68 -20.36 -1.65
C VAL A 90 6.41 -20.26 -2.99
N ASP A 91 6.32 -21.31 -3.79
CA ASP A 91 6.81 -21.28 -5.17
C ASP A 91 5.88 -20.41 -6.05
N PRO A 92 6.40 -19.40 -6.77
CA PRO A 92 5.58 -18.46 -7.54
C PRO A 92 4.84 -19.12 -8.72
N VAL A 93 5.40 -20.18 -9.30
CA VAL A 93 4.74 -20.92 -10.41
C VAL A 93 3.56 -21.72 -9.87
N PHE A 94 3.76 -22.41 -8.75
CA PHE A 94 2.72 -23.14 -8.06
C PHE A 94 1.61 -22.21 -7.57
N LEU A 95 1.97 -21.09 -6.92
CA LEU A 95 1.03 -20.06 -6.49
C LEU A 95 0.19 -19.54 -7.67
N SER A 96 0.84 -19.18 -8.78
CA SER A 96 0.15 -18.70 -9.98
C SER A 96 -0.84 -19.73 -10.53
N LYS A 97 -0.51 -21.02 -10.50
CA LYS A 97 -1.43 -22.10 -10.90
C LYS A 97 -2.61 -22.22 -9.94
N ILE A 98 -2.36 -22.24 -8.63
CA ILE A 98 -3.44 -22.31 -7.62
C ILE A 98 -4.37 -21.12 -7.74
N LEU A 99 -3.84 -19.90 -7.79
CA LEU A 99 -4.63 -18.67 -7.83
C LEU A 99 -5.46 -18.55 -9.11
N LYS A 100 -5.11 -19.25 -10.20
CA LYS A 100 -5.90 -19.32 -11.44
C LYS A 100 -6.95 -20.44 -11.43
N SER A 101 -6.86 -21.39 -10.50
CA SER A 101 -7.81 -22.49 -10.39
C SER A 101 -9.19 -22.01 -9.94
N PHE A 102 -10.23 -22.84 -10.09
CA PHE A 102 -11.57 -22.53 -9.60
C PHE A 102 -11.60 -22.20 -8.10
N ALA A 103 -10.92 -23.02 -7.28
CA ALA A 103 -10.80 -22.78 -5.84
C ALA A 103 -10.02 -21.49 -5.54
N GLY A 104 -8.93 -21.23 -6.27
CA GLY A 104 -8.15 -20.00 -6.13
C GLY A 104 -8.96 -18.75 -6.46
N ASN A 105 -9.71 -18.77 -7.57
CA ASN A 105 -10.61 -17.68 -7.94
C ASN A 105 -11.68 -17.43 -6.88
N PHE A 106 -12.25 -18.49 -6.30
CA PHE A 106 -13.23 -18.35 -5.22
C PHE A 106 -12.62 -17.69 -3.97
N VAL A 107 -11.42 -18.10 -3.57
CA VAL A 107 -10.71 -17.48 -2.43
C VAL A 107 -10.39 -16.01 -2.73
N LEU A 108 -9.87 -15.71 -3.92
CA LEU A 108 -9.59 -14.34 -4.34
C LEU A 108 -10.85 -13.47 -4.37
N ASP A 109 -12.00 -14.01 -4.77
CA ASP A 109 -13.27 -13.29 -4.74
C ASP A 109 -13.73 -12.99 -3.31
N LYS A 110 -13.51 -13.92 -2.37
CA LYS A 110 -13.81 -13.70 -0.95
C LYS A 110 -12.90 -12.64 -0.35
N VAL A 111 -11.59 -12.70 -0.62
CA VAL A 111 -10.64 -11.66 -0.19
C VAL A 111 -10.97 -10.33 -0.86
N GLY A 112 -11.34 -10.33 -2.13
CA GLY A 112 -11.78 -9.17 -2.91
C GLY A 112 -13.02 -8.47 -2.37
N GLN A 113 -13.80 -9.14 -1.52
CA GLN A 113 -14.88 -8.46 -0.80
C GLN A 113 -14.35 -7.54 0.30
N VAL A 114 -13.21 -7.88 0.91
CA VAL A 114 -12.59 -7.13 2.00
C VAL A 114 -11.55 -6.15 1.45
N ILE A 115 -10.60 -6.63 0.63
CA ILE A 115 -9.51 -5.85 0.07
C ILE A 115 -9.78 -5.63 -1.42
N HIS A 116 -9.99 -4.38 -1.82
CA HIS A 116 -10.41 -4.09 -3.19
C HIS A 116 -9.84 -2.78 -3.73
N THR A 117 -9.84 -2.63 -5.05
CA THR A 117 -9.51 -1.39 -5.73
C THR A 117 -10.58 -0.32 -5.46
N PRO A 118 -10.30 0.99 -5.64
CA PRO A 118 -11.30 2.03 -5.39
C PRO A 118 -12.54 1.88 -6.28
N SER A 119 -12.35 1.33 -7.48
CA SER A 119 -13.42 1.09 -8.45
C SER A 119 -14.16 -0.24 -8.29
N ARG A 120 -13.66 -1.15 -7.44
CA ARG A 120 -14.12 -2.54 -7.31
C ARG A 120 -14.13 -3.30 -8.63
N ARG A 121 -13.17 -2.98 -9.50
CA ARG A 121 -12.99 -3.64 -10.79
C ARG A 121 -11.66 -4.36 -10.79
N ALA A 122 -11.66 -5.55 -11.37
CA ALA A 122 -10.48 -6.38 -11.49
C ALA A 122 -9.81 -6.71 -10.14
N ASP A 123 -10.57 -6.72 -9.03
CA ASP A 123 -10.01 -6.96 -7.69
C ASP A 123 -9.32 -8.33 -7.61
N ARG A 124 -9.88 -9.34 -8.28
CA ARG A 124 -9.29 -10.67 -8.39
C ARG A 124 -7.94 -10.62 -9.10
N GLU A 125 -7.88 -9.96 -10.25
CA GLU A 125 -6.65 -9.82 -11.03
C GLU A 125 -5.61 -8.99 -10.27
N SER A 126 -6.04 -7.93 -9.58
CA SER A 126 -5.18 -7.08 -8.76
C SER A 126 -4.57 -7.85 -7.59
N LEU A 127 -5.40 -8.58 -6.83
CA LEU A 127 -4.94 -9.43 -5.73
C LEU A 127 -3.99 -10.53 -6.22
N ARG A 128 -4.36 -11.20 -7.33
CA ARG A 128 -3.51 -12.25 -7.92
C ARG A 128 -2.17 -11.69 -8.40
N GLY A 129 -2.19 -10.53 -9.05
CA GLY A 129 -0.99 -9.85 -9.51
C GLY A 129 -0.07 -9.51 -8.34
N ALA A 130 -0.61 -8.85 -7.31
CA ALA A 130 0.13 -8.50 -6.10
C ALA A 130 0.79 -9.73 -5.45
N LEU A 131 0.01 -10.78 -5.17
CA LEU A 131 0.50 -12.03 -4.55
C LEU A 131 1.60 -12.71 -5.35
N VAL A 132 1.41 -12.86 -6.67
CA VAL A 132 2.41 -13.51 -7.53
C VAL A 132 3.67 -12.67 -7.60
N THR A 133 3.56 -11.34 -7.77
CA THR A 133 4.70 -10.44 -7.83
C THR A 133 5.50 -10.44 -6.53
N SER A 134 4.84 -10.44 -5.36
CA SER A 134 5.52 -10.55 -4.07
C SER A 134 6.38 -11.82 -3.97
N ALA A 135 5.88 -12.95 -4.47
CA ALA A 135 6.62 -14.22 -4.43
C ALA A 135 7.80 -14.31 -5.41
N LEU A 136 7.96 -13.38 -6.36
CA LEU A 136 8.99 -13.49 -7.41
C LEU A 136 10.40 -13.23 -6.89
N SER A 137 10.56 -12.42 -5.85
CA SER A 137 11.89 -11.96 -5.42
C SER A 137 12.69 -13.06 -4.73
N ASP A 138 12.12 -13.67 -3.70
CA ASP A 138 12.83 -14.60 -2.81
C ASP A 138 12.03 -15.87 -2.46
N ARG A 139 10.92 -16.12 -3.17
CA ARG A 139 9.96 -17.20 -2.89
C ARG A 139 9.31 -17.13 -1.52
N ASN A 140 9.28 -15.94 -0.92
CA ASN A 140 8.48 -15.64 0.24
C ASN A 140 7.47 -14.57 -0.11
N ILE A 141 6.41 -14.50 0.69
CA ILE A 141 5.44 -13.42 0.63
C ILE A 141 5.30 -12.84 2.02
N GLN A 142 5.45 -11.54 2.11
CA GLN A 142 5.09 -10.72 3.26
C GLN A 142 3.84 -9.91 2.96
N VAL A 143 3.06 -9.62 4.01
CA VAL A 143 1.88 -8.77 3.87
C VAL A 143 2.26 -7.38 3.36
N ILE A 144 3.37 -6.82 3.84
CA ILE A 144 3.86 -5.53 3.35
C ILE A 144 4.19 -5.56 1.85
N GLU A 145 4.78 -6.64 1.35
CA GLU A 145 5.11 -6.78 -0.08
C GLU A 145 3.87 -6.88 -0.94
N ILE A 146 2.78 -7.50 -0.46
CA ILE A 146 1.51 -7.55 -1.20
C ILE A 146 0.94 -6.13 -1.33
N LEU A 147 1.02 -5.33 -0.26
CA LEU A 147 0.55 -3.95 -0.26
C LEU A 147 1.39 -3.08 -1.20
N GLU A 148 2.73 -3.22 -1.15
CA GLU A 148 3.66 -2.50 -2.05
C GLU A 148 3.50 -2.89 -3.52
N ASN A 149 3.17 -4.16 -3.82
CA ASN A 149 3.01 -4.65 -5.19
C ASN A 149 1.57 -4.60 -5.69
N TYR A 150 0.65 -3.97 -4.94
CA TYR A 150 -0.73 -3.84 -5.37
C TYR A 150 -0.82 -2.85 -6.54
N PRO A 151 -1.52 -3.17 -7.65
CA PRO A 151 -1.42 -2.40 -8.90
C PRO A 151 -2.13 -1.04 -8.90
N THR A 152 -2.62 -0.58 -7.75
CA THR A 152 -3.34 0.69 -7.62
C THR A 152 -2.82 1.47 -6.44
N SER A 153 -2.64 2.78 -6.60
CA SER A 153 -2.16 3.67 -5.54
C SER A 153 -3.11 3.85 -4.35
N GLU A 154 -4.33 3.33 -4.44
CA GLU A 154 -5.27 3.35 -3.33
C GLU A 154 -5.90 1.96 -3.18
N ILE A 155 -5.73 1.35 -2.00
CA ILE A 155 -6.30 0.04 -1.64
C ILE A 155 -7.39 0.27 -0.61
N HIS A 156 -8.58 -0.28 -0.79
CA HIS A 156 -9.66 -0.17 0.19
C HIS A 156 -9.76 -1.46 0.98
N VAL A 157 -9.86 -1.33 2.31
CA VAL A 157 -10.05 -2.46 3.22
C VAL A 157 -11.33 -2.25 4.00
N ASP A 158 -12.28 -3.15 3.80
CA ASP A 158 -13.62 -3.13 4.40
C ASP A 158 -13.64 -3.98 5.67
N GLY A 159 -13.48 -3.32 6.82
CA GLY A 159 -13.44 -3.95 8.14
C GLY A 159 -14.81 -4.46 8.60
N ASP A 160 -15.91 -3.87 8.13
CA ASP A 160 -17.26 -4.35 8.48
C ASP A 160 -17.50 -5.75 7.91
N ARG A 161 -17.06 -5.96 6.67
CA ARG A 161 -17.12 -7.28 6.03
C ARG A 161 -16.23 -8.28 6.73
N LEU A 162 -15.03 -7.86 7.14
CA LEU A 162 -14.14 -8.72 7.91
C LEU A 162 -14.82 -9.16 9.22
N ALA A 163 -15.43 -8.24 9.97
CA ALA A 163 -16.16 -8.53 11.20
C ALA A 163 -17.38 -9.44 10.95
N GLY A 164 -18.12 -9.22 9.85
CA GLY A 164 -19.24 -10.07 9.46
C GLY A 164 -18.82 -11.52 9.16
N ILE A 165 -17.64 -11.72 8.56
CA ILE A 165 -17.07 -13.06 8.33
C ILE A 165 -16.76 -13.75 9.67
N TYR A 166 -16.16 -13.03 10.63
CA TYR A 166 -15.90 -13.58 11.96
C TYR A 166 -17.18 -14.01 12.68
N GLN A 167 -18.23 -13.17 12.66
CA GLN A 167 -19.52 -13.49 13.29
C GLN A 167 -20.18 -14.72 12.66
N GLN A 168 -20.04 -14.91 11.35
CA GLN A 168 -20.56 -16.12 10.68
C GLN A 168 -19.81 -17.38 11.12
N ILE A 169 -18.49 -17.29 11.29
CA ILE A 169 -17.67 -18.41 11.78
C ILE A 169 -18.03 -18.75 13.23
N ASP A 170 -18.14 -17.74 14.11
CA ASP A 170 -18.51 -17.95 15.52
C ASP A 170 -19.91 -18.54 15.67
N ALA A 171 -20.87 -18.11 14.84
CA ALA A 171 -22.20 -18.69 14.82
C ALA A 171 -22.14 -20.18 14.47
N VAL A 172 -21.42 -20.56 13.40
CA VAL A 172 -21.28 -21.97 13.00
C VAL A 172 -20.61 -22.82 14.08
N ILE A 173 -19.59 -22.30 14.75
CA ILE A 173 -18.89 -23.00 15.85
C ILE A 173 -19.83 -23.15 17.06
N SER A 174 -20.58 -22.10 17.41
CA SER A 174 -21.48 -22.08 18.58
C SER A 174 -22.72 -22.98 18.43
N TYR A 175 -23.07 -23.39 17.20
CA TYR A 175 -24.16 -24.34 16.93
C TYR A 175 -23.72 -25.80 16.94
N THR A 176 -22.45 -26.12 17.24
CA THR A 176 -22.02 -27.52 17.45
C THR A 176 -22.29 -27.88 18.91
N PRO A 177 -23.32 -28.67 19.25
CA PRO A 177 -23.50 -29.13 20.61
C PRO A 177 -22.26 -29.95 20.98
N HIS A 178 -21.77 -29.80 22.22
CA HIS A 178 -20.82 -30.75 22.79
C HIS A 178 -21.39 -32.16 22.65
N LEU A 179 -20.91 -32.92 21.67
CA LEU A 179 -21.20 -34.34 21.56
C LEU A 179 -20.39 -35.04 22.65
N PRO A 180 -21.02 -35.80 23.56
CA PRO A 180 -20.30 -36.61 24.53
C PRO A 180 -19.76 -37.81 23.76
N PHE A 181 -18.46 -37.80 23.49
CA PHE A 181 -17.69 -39.02 23.32
C PHE A 181 -16.56 -38.99 24.33
#